data_AF-A0A929CEQ6-F1
#
_entry.id   AF-A0A929CEQ6-F1
#
_cell.length_a   1.000
_cell.length_b   1.000
_cell.length_c   1.000
_cell.angle_alpha   90.00
_cell.angle_beta   90.00
_cell.angle_gamma   90.00
#
_symmetry.space_group_name_H-M   'P 1'
#
loop_
_entity.id
_entity.type
_entity.pdbx_description
1 polymer ?
#
loop_
_entity_poly.entity_id
_entity_poly.type
_entity_poly.pdbx_seq_one_letter_code
_entity_poly.pdbx_strand_id
1 'polypeptide(L)'
;MNKILIFITVLMLQTFANAQSEKNSEFPLDTILKNKLESIRVKDQTLRLILPEIEKKFGKDSEEKIYFWSVIHRQDSINEIEVINIIDKYGWVGANSVGVLANQTLWLVIQHAPIEIQEKYLPYLRVSVEKGESEGWYLAFLEDRVLMRNGEKQIYGTQSTFNKESGEFHIYPISNVENVNERRKKIGLDPIEEYAEKNGYIFNQDYFKSYIYNDNGQLRIDTTLKITQEQFDIWDLSENYILEILSNNIEYSIMAREAGMKGIAIIAFDCDTLELRNIRTIKKLGGGLDENIIEGIKKVSDKIIFEFRHIPRQKDGERIKYIGTYYIPFDFSLIDFKEEMKKTNAIPIIDSRIPLNGRWIE
;
A
#
# COMPACT_ATOMS: atom_id res chain seq x y z
N MET A 1 26.54 6.11 -7.40
CA MET A 1 26.24 4.67 -7.46
C MET A 1 24.93 4.33 -8.19
N ASN A 2 23.96 5.24 -8.33
CA ASN A 2 22.64 4.94 -8.94
C ASN A 2 22.56 4.86 -10.47
N LYS A 3 23.68 5.02 -11.21
CA LYS A 3 23.68 4.87 -12.68
C LYS A 3 24.04 3.46 -13.17
N ILE A 4 24.60 2.62 -12.30
CA ILE A 4 25.00 1.25 -12.64
C ILE A 4 23.82 0.27 -12.45
N LEU A 5 22.89 0.56 -11.53
CA LEU A 5 21.77 -0.33 -11.19
C LEU A 5 20.67 -0.38 -12.28
N ILE A 6 20.39 0.75 -12.94
CA ILE A 6 19.42 0.82 -14.06
C ILE A 6 19.99 0.19 -15.34
N PHE A 7 21.32 0.15 -15.48
CA PHE A 7 21.98 -0.47 -16.64
C PHE A 7 22.10 -2.00 -16.51
N ILE A 8 22.16 -2.53 -15.28
CA ILE A 8 22.28 -3.97 -15.01
C ILE A 8 20.96 -4.72 -15.18
N THR A 9 19.80 -4.10 -14.88
CA THR A 9 18.49 -4.69 -15.17
C THR A 9 18.19 -4.81 -16.66
N VAL A 10 18.71 -3.90 -17.49
CA VAL A 10 18.56 -3.97 -18.96
C VAL A 10 19.54 -4.96 -19.59
N LEU A 11 20.73 -5.18 -19.02
CA LEU A 11 21.72 -6.12 -19.56
C LEU A 11 21.43 -7.59 -19.21
N MET A 12 20.88 -7.89 -18.02
CA MET A 12 20.51 -9.27 -17.66
C MET A 12 19.32 -9.81 -18.48
N LEU A 13 18.49 -8.95 -19.06
CA LEU A 13 17.38 -9.34 -19.95
C LEU A 13 17.83 -9.76 -21.36
N GLN A 14 19.04 -9.39 -21.80
CA GLN A 14 19.54 -9.76 -23.13
C GLN A 14 20.22 -11.13 -23.18
N THR A 15 20.76 -11.63 -22.07
CA THR A 15 21.49 -12.91 -22.06
C THR A 15 20.58 -14.13 -21.85
N PHE A 16 19.46 -14.00 -21.14
CA PHE A 16 18.50 -15.10 -20.97
C PHE A 16 17.56 -15.27 -22.18
N ALA A 17 17.32 -14.22 -22.97
CA ALA A 17 16.50 -14.29 -24.18
C ALA A 17 17.10 -15.21 -25.27
N ASN A 18 18.40 -15.47 -25.24
CA ASN A 18 19.09 -16.29 -26.24
C ASN A 18 19.17 -17.79 -25.89
N ALA A 19 18.77 -18.22 -24.69
CA ALA A 19 18.90 -19.62 -24.25
C ALA A 19 17.59 -20.43 -24.34
N GLN A 20 16.44 -19.79 -24.59
CA GLN A 20 15.12 -20.44 -24.53
C GLN A 20 14.39 -20.54 -25.90
N SER A 21 15.00 -20.07 -26.99
CA SER A 21 14.33 -19.96 -28.30
C SER A 21 14.24 -21.27 -29.13
N GLU A 22 14.67 -22.42 -28.60
CA GLU A 22 14.64 -23.71 -29.32
C GLU A 22 13.57 -24.69 -28.83
N LYS A 23 12.36 -24.20 -28.49
CA LYS A 23 11.17 -25.06 -28.44
C LYS A 23 10.04 -24.47 -29.29
N ASN A 24 9.98 -24.97 -30.53
CA ASN A 24 8.91 -24.90 -31.52
C ASN A 24 7.54 -24.44 -30.97
N SER A 25 7.09 -23.23 -31.33
CA SER A 25 5.67 -22.88 -31.29
C SER A 25 5.03 -23.22 -32.65
N GLU A 26 4.02 -24.09 -32.62
CA GLU A 26 3.28 -24.57 -33.81
C GLU A 26 2.30 -23.53 -34.40
N PHE A 27 2.32 -22.28 -33.92
CA PHE A 27 1.43 -21.21 -34.39
C PHE A 27 2.23 -20.08 -35.04
N PRO A 28 1.91 -19.70 -36.30
CA PRO A 28 2.57 -18.57 -36.93
C PRO A 28 2.32 -17.29 -36.13
N LEU A 29 3.40 -16.56 -35.86
CA LEU A 29 3.40 -15.29 -35.11
C LEU A 29 2.42 -14.29 -35.74
N ASP A 30 1.46 -13.79 -34.97
CA ASP A 30 0.59 -12.69 -35.41
C ASP A 30 1.38 -11.38 -35.39
N THR A 31 2.05 -11.13 -36.51
CA THR A 31 2.95 -9.99 -36.68
C THR A 31 2.19 -8.66 -36.61
N ILE A 32 0.91 -8.64 -37.01
CA ILE A 32 0.08 -7.43 -36.96
C ILE A 32 -0.21 -7.08 -35.50
N LEU A 33 -0.68 -8.06 -34.72
CA LEU A 33 -1.00 -7.84 -33.31
C LEU A 33 0.26 -7.56 -32.48
N LYS A 34 1.35 -8.27 -32.76
CA LYS A 34 2.67 -7.98 -32.18
C LYS A 34 3.08 -6.53 -32.39
N ASN A 35 3.12 -6.07 -33.64
CA ASN A 35 3.57 -4.71 -33.96
C ASN A 35 2.67 -3.65 -33.31
N LYS A 36 1.36 -3.91 -33.24
CA LYS A 36 0.42 -3.03 -32.55
C LYS A 36 0.73 -2.94 -31.05
N LEU A 37 0.89 -4.08 -30.37
CA LEU A 37 1.20 -4.13 -28.94
C LEU A 37 2.57 -3.51 -28.65
N GLU A 38 3.59 -3.79 -29.44
CA GLU A 38 4.92 -3.17 -29.26
C GLU A 38 4.87 -1.65 -29.49
N SER A 39 4.01 -1.14 -30.39
CA SER A 39 3.76 0.30 -30.52
C SER A 39 3.09 0.89 -29.28
N ILE A 40 2.10 0.21 -28.70
CA ILE A 40 1.45 0.61 -27.45
C ILE A 40 2.48 0.67 -26.31
N ARG A 41 3.38 -0.33 -26.23
CA ARG A 41 4.47 -0.37 -25.24
C ARG A 41 5.33 0.89 -25.27
N VAL A 42 5.72 1.32 -26.47
CA VAL A 42 6.55 2.53 -26.63
C VAL A 42 5.80 3.75 -26.08
N LYS A 43 4.51 3.89 -26.40
CA LYS A 43 3.67 5.00 -25.90
C LYS A 43 3.53 4.95 -24.38
N ASP A 44 3.34 3.76 -23.80
CA ASP A 44 3.20 3.54 -22.35
C ASP A 44 4.50 3.84 -21.58
N GLN A 45 5.64 3.31 -22.05
CA GLN A 45 6.89 3.35 -21.29
C GLN A 45 7.70 4.64 -21.50
N THR A 46 7.64 5.27 -22.67
CA THR A 46 8.49 6.43 -22.98
C THR A 46 8.26 7.59 -22.01
N LEU A 47 7.00 7.91 -21.70
CA LEU A 47 6.69 9.00 -20.76
C LEU A 47 7.20 8.67 -19.34
N ARG A 48 7.06 7.41 -18.90
CA ARG A 48 7.49 6.96 -17.58
C ARG A 48 9.02 7.01 -17.42
N LEU A 49 9.77 6.70 -18.48
CA LEU A 49 11.24 6.79 -18.48
C LEU A 49 11.76 8.23 -18.33
N ILE A 50 10.96 9.23 -18.70
CA ILE A 50 11.31 10.66 -18.60
C ILE A 50 11.02 11.21 -17.19
N LEU A 51 10.12 10.57 -16.43
CA LEU A 51 9.65 11.05 -15.13
C LEU A 51 10.79 11.37 -14.12
N PRO A 52 11.86 10.55 -13.98
CA PRO A 52 12.95 10.87 -13.05
C PRO A 52 13.68 12.17 -13.40
N GLU A 53 13.83 12.50 -14.69
CA GLU A 53 14.49 13.75 -15.11
C GLU A 53 13.58 14.96 -14.90
N ILE A 54 12.26 14.80 -15.03
CA ILE A 54 11.28 15.84 -14.66
C ILE A 54 11.36 16.13 -13.16
N GLU A 55 11.31 15.08 -12.33
CA GLU A 55 11.41 15.23 -10.88
C GLU A 55 12.73 15.87 -10.45
N LYS A 56 13.85 15.45 -11.05
CA LYS A 56 15.16 16.03 -10.77
C LYS A 56 15.26 17.51 -11.15
N LYS A 57 14.59 17.93 -12.23
CA LYS A 57 14.66 19.29 -12.74
C LYS A 57 13.74 20.26 -12.00
N PHE A 58 12.52 19.82 -11.66
CA PHE A 58 11.48 20.70 -11.14
C PHE A 58 11.09 20.40 -9.67
N GLY A 59 11.48 19.23 -9.15
CA GLY A 59 11.14 18.79 -7.79
C GLY A 59 10.00 17.77 -7.75
N LYS A 60 9.85 17.10 -6.59
CA LYS A 60 8.88 16.01 -6.40
C LYS A 60 7.43 16.46 -6.43
N ASP A 61 7.15 17.70 -6.02
CA ASP A 61 5.81 18.25 -5.83
C ASP A 61 5.52 19.45 -6.76
N SER A 62 6.25 19.54 -7.88
CA SER A 62 6.16 20.68 -8.81
C SER A 62 4.91 20.62 -9.70
N GLU A 63 4.41 21.78 -10.14
CA GLU A 63 3.30 21.89 -11.09
C GLU A 63 3.62 21.19 -12.42
N GLU A 64 4.87 21.24 -12.89
CA GLU A 64 5.31 20.57 -14.11
C GLU A 64 5.23 19.05 -13.99
N LYS A 65 5.60 18.48 -12.83
CA LYS A 65 5.47 17.05 -12.60
C LYS A 65 3.99 16.63 -12.51
N ILE A 66 3.15 17.44 -11.87
CA ILE A 66 1.70 17.23 -11.84
C ILE A 66 1.12 17.25 -13.26
N TYR A 67 1.49 18.25 -14.07
CA TYR A 67 1.08 18.34 -15.47
C TYR A 67 1.57 17.14 -16.28
N PHE A 68 2.83 16.74 -16.10
CA PHE A 68 3.40 15.58 -16.80
C PHE A 68 2.66 14.28 -16.46
N TRP A 69 2.23 14.09 -15.21
CA TRP A 69 1.35 12.99 -14.83
C TRP A 69 0.00 13.03 -15.54
N SER A 70 -0.58 14.21 -15.77
CA SER A 70 -1.82 14.32 -16.57
C SER A 70 -1.64 13.84 -18.02
N VAL A 71 -0.44 14.04 -18.59
CA VAL A 71 -0.08 13.54 -19.92
C VAL A 71 0.06 12.01 -19.90
N ILE A 72 0.71 11.45 -18.87
CA ILE A 72 0.79 9.99 -18.66
C ILE A 72 -0.62 9.40 -18.55
N HIS A 73 -1.49 9.92 -17.68
CA HIS A 73 -2.84 9.38 -17.48
C HIS A 73 -3.69 9.45 -18.76
N ARG A 74 -3.54 10.51 -19.56
CA ARG A 74 -4.20 10.61 -20.85
C ARG A 74 -3.72 9.51 -21.80
N GLN A 75 -2.41 9.25 -21.84
CA GLN A 75 -1.85 8.20 -22.68
C GLN A 75 -2.24 6.80 -22.18
N ASP A 76 -2.24 6.57 -20.86
CA ASP A 76 -2.71 5.34 -20.22
C ASP A 76 -4.15 5.04 -20.65
N SER A 77 -5.05 6.04 -20.60
CA SER A 77 -6.46 5.89 -21.00
C SER A 77 -6.62 5.47 -22.48
N ILE A 78 -5.78 6.00 -23.38
CA ILE A 78 -5.81 5.62 -24.81
C ILE A 78 -5.31 4.18 -24.98
N ASN A 79 -4.19 3.84 -24.32
CA ASN A 79 -3.61 2.50 -24.36
C ASN A 79 -4.58 1.45 -23.78
N GLU A 80 -5.25 1.78 -22.68
CA GLU A 80 -6.26 0.96 -22.03
C GLU A 80 -7.37 0.57 -23.02
N ILE A 81 -7.97 1.55 -23.71
CA ILE A 81 -9.00 1.29 -24.72
C ILE A 81 -8.49 0.34 -25.81
N GLU A 82 -7.26 0.55 -26.31
CA GLU A 82 -6.69 -0.32 -27.34
C GLU A 82 -6.44 -1.75 -26.86
N VAL A 83 -5.90 -1.92 -25.65
CA VAL A 83 -5.60 -3.22 -25.05
C VAL A 83 -6.86 -3.97 -24.65
N ILE A 84 -7.85 -3.28 -24.07
CA ILE A 84 -9.18 -3.85 -23.77
C ILE A 84 -9.81 -4.41 -25.03
N ASN A 85 -9.81 -3.67 -26.14
CA ASN A 85 -10.35 -4.15 -27.41
C ASN A 85 -9.62 -5.39 -27.94
N ILE A 86 -8.31 -5.52 -27.67
CA ILE A 86 -7.53 -6.70 -28.03
C ILE A 86 -7.94 -7.88 -27.15
N ILE A 87 -7.99 -7.70 -25.83
CA ILE A 87 -8.31 -8.77 -24.89
C ILE A 87 -9.76 -9.24 -25.05
N ASP A 88 -10.71 -8.33 -25.24
CA ASP A 88 -12.13 -8.67 -25.43
C ASP A 88 -12.35 -9.44 -26.74
N LYS A 89 -11.54 -9.19 -27.77
CA LYS A 89 -11.66 -9.85 -29.07
C LYS A 89 -10.91 -11.17 -29.17
N TYR A 90 -9.71 -11.25 -28.61
CA TYR A 90 -8.77 -12.36 -28.83
C TYR A 90 -8.42 -13.13 -27.54
N GLY A 91 -8.90 -12.68 -26.38
CA GLY A 91 -8.40 -13.12 -25.09
C GLY A 91 -7.02 -12.55 -24.78
N TRP A 92 -6.41 -13.03 -23.71
CA TRP A 92 -5.04 -12.67 -23.34
C TRP A 92 -4.05 -13.36 -24.28
N VAL A 93 -3.61 -12.67 -25.33
CA VAL A 93 -2.76 -13.28 -26.36
C VAL A 93 -1.38 -13.64 -25.81
N GLY A 94 -1.02 -14.92 -25.92
CA GLY A 94 0.19 -15.48 -25.32
C GLY A 94 1.50 -15.04 -26.00
N ALA A 95 2.59 -15.08 -25.23
CA ALA A 95 3.94 -14.79 -25.71
C ALA A 95 4.37 -15.70 -26.88
N ASN A 96 3.86 -16.94 -26.94
CA ASN A 96 4.12 -17.85 -28.05
C ASN A 96 3.48 -17.38 -29.38
N SER A 97 2.45 -16.53 -29.32
CA SER A 97 1.70 -16.04 -30.50
C SER A 97 2.10 -14.62 -30.92
N VAL A 98 2.48 -13.76 -29.97
CA VAL A 98 2.81 -12.34 -30.25
C VAL A 98 4.22 -11.93 -29.81
N GLY A 99 4.97 -12.82 -29.15
CA GLY A 99 6.26 -12.52 -28.54
C GLY A 99 6.14 -11.96 -27.12
N VAL A 100 7.22 -12.10 -26.35
CA VAL A 100 7.27 -11.73 -24.92
C VAL A 100 6.96 -10.24 -24.69
N LEU A 101 7.53 -9.34 -25.51
CA LEU A 101 7.32 -7.89 -25.33
C LEU A 101 5.86 -7.47 -25.55
N ALA A 102 5.21 -8.03 -26.57
CA ALA A 102 3.80 -7.78 -26.86
C ALA A 102 2.89 -8.32 -25.75
N ASN A 103 3.12 -9.56 -25.30
CA ASN A 103 2.38 -10.15 -24.17
C ASN A 103 2.55 -9.34 -22.87
N GLN A 104 3.79 -8.93 -22.55
CA GLN A 104 4.05 -8.06 -21.40
C GLN A 104 3.32 -6.72 -21.50
N THR A 105 3.09 -6.21 -22.72
CA THR A 105 2.41 -4.93 -22.91
C THR A 105 0.95 -4.98 -22.46
N LEU A 106 0.27 -6.12 -22.66
CA LEU A 106 -1.07 -6.34 -22.11
C LEU A 106 -1.05 -6.14 -20.59
N TRP A 107 -0.10 -6.80 -19.92
CA TRP A 107 0.07 -6.71 -18.47
C TRP A 107 0.41 -5.30 -18.00
N LEU A 108 1.34 -4.60 -18.66
CA LEU A 108 1.73 -3.23 -18.31
C LEU A 108 0.52 -2.29 -18.32
N VAL A 109 -0.24 -2.30 -19.43
CA VAL A 109 -1.39 -1.42 -19.59
C VAL A 109 -2.49 -1.75 -18.58
N ILE A 110 -2.81 -3.03 -18.37
CA ILE A 110 -3.80 -3.42 -17.36
C ILE A 110 -3.33 -3.05 -15.94
N GLN A 111 -2.04 -3.19 -15.62
CA GLN A 111 -1.52 -2.80 -14.30
C GLN A 111 -1.60 -1.30 -14.00
N HIS A 112 -1.62 -0.47 -15.04
CA HIS A 112 -1.80 0.98 -14.92
C HIS A 112 -3.27 1.42 -14.91
N ALA A 113 -4.20 0.53 -15.25
CA ALA A 113 -5.62 0.84 -15.37
C ALA A 113 -6.31 1.07 -14.00
N PRO A 114 -7.54 1.62 -13.98
CA PRO A 114 -8.40 1.65 -12.78
C PRO A 114 -8.62 0.25 -12.18
N ILE A 115 -8.93 0.19 -10.89
CA ILE A 115 -9.02 -1.09 -10.15
C ILE A 115 -10.07 -2.02 -10.77
N GLU A 116 -11.18 -1.47 -11.24
CA GLU A 116 -12.28 -2.22 -11.86
C GLU A 116 -11.82 -2.95 -13.14
N ILE A 117 -10.90 -2.35 -13.89
CA ILE A 117 -10.30 -2.96 -15.08
C ILE A 117 -9.28 -4.02 -14.68
N GLN A 118 -8.46 -3.77 -13.65
CA GLN A 118 -7.51 -4.75 -13.12
C GLN A 118 -8.24 -6.03 -12.68
N GLU A 119 -9.30 -5.89 -11.89
CA GLU A 119 -10.13 -6.99 -11.41
C GLU A 119 -10.78 -7.76 -12.55
N LYS A 120 -11.36 -7.05 -13.53
CA LYS A 120 -12.02 -7.67 -14.69
C LYS A 120 -11.07 -8.57 -15.49
N TYR A 121 -9.83 -8.15 -15.71
CA TYR A 121 -8.88 -8.86 -16.58
C TYR A 121 -7.88 -9.76 -15.83
N LEU A 122 -7.77 -9.66 -14.51
CA LEU A 122 -6.92 -10.56 -13.71
C LEU A 122 -7.21 -12.05 -13.95
N PRO A 123 -8.47 -12.53 -14.06
CA PRO A 123 -8.75 -13.93 -14.39
C PRO A 123 -8.18 -14.38 -15.75
N TYR A 124 -8.14 -13.48 -16.74
CA TYR A 124 -7.58 -13.80 -18.07
C TYR A 124 -6.06 -13.98 -18.01
N LEU A 125 -5.37 -13.13 -17.26
CA LEU A 125 -3.93 -13.27 -17.00
C LEU A 125 -3.63 -14.57 -16.26
N ARG A 126 -4.44 -14.92 -15.24
CA ARG A 126 -4.28 -16.18 -14.49
C ARG A 126 -4.33 -17.39 -15.41
N VAL A 127 -5.33 -17.46 -16.30
CA VAL A 127 -5.43 -18.53 -17.32
C VAL A 127 -4.24 -18.52 -18.27
N SER A 128 -3.76 -17.35 -18.70
CA SER A 128 -2.59 -17.26 -19.58
C SER A 128 -1.31 -17.78 -18.91
N VAL A 129 -1.09 -17.46 -17.63
CA VAL A 129 0.04 -17.98 -16.85
C VAL A 129 -0.07 -19.50 -16.64
N GLU A 130 -1.25 -20.01 -16.32
CA GLU A 130 -1.49 -21.46 -16.16
C GLU A 130 -1.17 -22.25 -17.43
N LYS A 131 -1.38 -21.65 -18.60
CA LYS A 131 -1.02 -22.22 -19.92
C LYS A 131 0.45 -22.03 -20.30
N GLY A 132 1.25 -21.32 -19.50
CA GLY A 132 2.62 -20.95 -19.84
C GLY A 132 2.70 -19.95 -21.00
N GLU A 133 1.63 -19.19 -21.24
CA GLU A 133 1.53 -18.17 -22.28
C GLU A 133 1.94 -16.77 -21.78
N SER A 134 2.00 -16.57 -20.47
CA SER A 134 2.49 -15.36 -19.79
C SER A 134 3.45 -15.73 -18.67
N GLU A 135 4.39 -14.82 -18.38
CA GLU A 135 5.32 -15.00 -17.27
C GLU A 135 4.57 -14.95 -15.93
N GLY A 136 4.93 -15.85 -15.01
CA GLY A 136 4.24 -15.94 -13.73
C GLY A 136 4.32 -14.65 -12.90
N TRP A 137 5.45 -13.96 -12.95
CA TRP A 137 5.63 -12.72 -12.19
C TRP A 137 4.65 -11.62 -12.62
N TYR A 138 4.09 -11.66 -13.85
CA TYR A 138 3.00 -10.77 -14.25
C TYR A 138 1.79 -10.93 -13.34
N LEU A 139 1.38 -12.19 -13.09
CA LEU A 139 0.27 -12.51 -12.21
C LEU A 139 0.55 -12.06 -10.78
N ALA A 140 1.73 -12.38 -10.24
CA ALA A 140 2.09 -12.02 -8.87
C ALA A 140 1.97 -10.51 -8.59
N PHE A 141 2.48 -9.68 -9.51
CA PHE A 141 2.42 -8.23 -9.36
C PHE A 141 1.01 -7.65 -9.50
N LEU A 142 0.22 -8.15 -10.47
CA LEU A 142 -1.13 -7.64 -10.68
C LEU A 142 -2.06 -8.08 -9.54
N GLU A 143 -1.97 -9.34 -9.11
CA GLU A 143 -2.79 -9.92 -8.06
C GLU A 143 -2.52 -9.25 -6.71
N ASP A 144 -1.26 -9.10 -6.30
CA ASP A 144 -0.91 -8.39 -5.08
C ASP A 144 -1.32 -6.91 -5.13
N ARG A 145 -1.27 -6.26 -6.31
CA ARG A 145 -1.74 -4.88 -6.48
C ARG A 145 -3.24 -4.77 -6.30
N VAL A 146 -4.02 -5.68 -6.88
CA VAL A 146 -5.47 -5.72 -6.71
C VAL A 146 -5.79 -5.92 -5.22
N LEU A 147 -5.15 -6.89 -4.56
CA LEU A 147 -5.31 -7.15 -3.13
C LEU A 147 -4.98 -5.91 -2.29
N MET A 148 -3.80 -5.31 -2.47
CA MET A 148 -3.40 -4.11 -1.73
C MET A 148 -4.38 -2.94 -1.96
N ARG A 149 -4.82 -2.72 -3.21
CA ARG A 149 -5.78 -1.65 -3.53
C ARG A 149 -7.17 -1.91 -2.96
N ASN A 150 -7.49 -3.17 -2.68
CA ASN A 150 -8.70 -3.59 -1.97
C ASN A 150 -8.50 -3.68 -0.44
N GLY A 151 -7.33 -3.25 0.07
CA GLY A 151 -6.97 -3.36 1.48
C GLY A 151 -6.99 -4.82 1.96
N GLU A 152 -6.43 -5.73 1.17
CA GLU A 152 -6.26 -7.14 1.49
C GLU A 152 -4.77 -7.50 1.52
N LYS A 153 -4.42 -8.49 2.33
CA LYS A 153 -3.04 -8.98 2.44
C LYS A 153 -2.60 -9.64 1.12
N GLN A 154 -1.37 -9.37 0.71
CA GLN A 154 -0.76 -9.87 -0.52
C GLN A 154 -0.52 -11.37 -0.48
N ILE A 155 -0.36 -11.99 -1.64
CA ILE A 155 0.03 -13.41 -1.76
C ILE A 155 1.54 -13.55 -1.91
N TYR A 156 2.18 -12.70 -2.72
CA TYR A 156 3.59 -12.84 -3.10
C TYR A 156 4.51 -11.76 -2.51
N GLY A 157 3.96 -10.64 -2.02
CA GLY A 157 4.73 -9.56 -1.40
C GLY A 157 5.43 -8.63 -2.39
N THR A 158 4.78 -8.32 -3.52
CA THR A 158 5.36 -7.50 -4.59
C THR A 158 5.09 -6.00 -4.45
N GLN A 159 4.14 -5.60 -3.60
CA GLN A 159 3.82 -4.21 -3.33
C GLN A 159 4.38 -3.74 -1.98
N SER A 160 4.67 -2.45 -1.91
CA SER A 160 5.13 -1.75 -0.72
C SER A 160 4.27 -0.51 -0.44
N THR A 161 4.28 -0.07 0.81
CA THR A 161 3.67 1.19 1.25
C THR A 161 4.73 2.12 1.81
N PHE A 162 4.53 3.43 1.63
CA PHE A 162 5.46 4.46 2.13
C PHE A 162 5.02 4.94 3.51
N ASN A 163 5.89 4.77 4.50
CA ASN A 163 5.72 5.39 5.81
C ASN A 163 6.26 6.84 5.75
N LYS A 164 5.40 7.82 6.03
CA LYS A 164 5.76 9.24 5.99
C LYS A 164 6.64 9.68 7.17
N GLU A 165 6.53 9.03 8.33
CA GLU A 165 7.29 9.34 9.53
C GLU A 165 8.73 8.82 9.43
N SER A 166 8.91 7.54 9.09
CA SER A 166 10.26 6.97 8.91
C SER A 166 10.89 7.38 7.57
N GLY A 167 10.07 7.73 6.57
CA GLY A 167 10.52 7.98 5.21
C GLY A 167 10.91 6.71 4.47
N GLU A 168 10.48 5.54 4.94
CA GLU A 168 10.85 4.24 4.42
C GLU A 168 9.68 3.55 3.69
N PHE A 169 10.02 2.68 2.74
CA PHE A 169 9.05 1.80 2.09
C PHE A 169 9.03 0.45 2.82
N HIS A 170 7.85 0.02 3.25
CA HIS A 170 7.65 -1.28 3.88
C HIS A 170 6.92 -2.21 2.92
N ILE A 171 7.35 -3.47 2.83
CA ILE A 171 6.59 -4.50 2.11
C ILE A 171 5.19 -4.58 2.74
N TYR A 172 4.15 -4.36 1.93
CA TYR A 172 2.77 -4.36 2.41
C TYR A 172 2.40 -5.75 3.00
N PRO A 173 1.45 -5.85 3.95
CA PRO A 173 1.11 -7.11 4.60
C PRO A 173 0.92 -8.31 3.66
N ILE A 174 1.47 -9.46 4.02
CA ILE A 174 1.43 -10.70 3.25
C ILE A 174 0.62 -11.74 4.03
N SER A 175 -0.30 -12.42 3.34
CA SER A 175 -1.01 -13.57 3.88
C SER A 175 -0.08 -14.78 3.97
N ASN A 176 0.01 -15.42 5.15
CA ASN A 176 0.87 -16.58 5.40
C ASN A 176 2.32 -16.32 4.94
N VAL A 177 3.01 -15.48 5.71
CA VAL A 177 4.37 -15.02 5.46
C VAL A 177 5.34 -16.19 5.44
N GLU A 178 5.12 -17.19 6.30
CA GLU A 178 5.99 -18.36 6.48
C GLU A 178 6.15 -19.16 5.18
N ASN A 179 5.11 -19.20 4.34
CA ASN A 179 5.12 -19.94 3.08
C ASN A 179 5.29 -19.02 1.84
N VAL A 180 5.62 -17.73 2.02
CA VAL A 180 5.70 -16.78 0.89
C VAL A 180 6.78 -17.17 -0.11
N ASN A 181 7.95 -17.59 0.35
CA ASN A 181 9.08 -17.94 -0.52
C ASN A 181 8.81 -19.22 -1.34
N GLU A 182 7.97 -20.13 -0.84
CA GLU A 182 7.53 -21.29 -1.62
C GLU A 182 6.63 -20.86 -2.80
N ARG A 183 5.71 -19.91 -2.56
CA ARG A 183 4.85 -19.35 -3.61
C ARG A 183 5.66 -18.56 -4.63
N ARG A 184 6.60 -17.72 -4.17
CA ARG A 184 7.50 -16.93 -5.01
C ARG A 184 8.37 -17.82 -5.90
N LYS A 185 8.96 -18.88 -5.36
CA LYS A 185 9.74 -19.85 -6.14
C LYS A 185 8.93 -20.52 -7.25
N LYS A 186 7.68 -20.92 -6.97
CA LYS A 186 6.80 -21.58 -7.96
C LYS A 186 6.50 -20.69 -9.17
N ILE A 187 6.54 -19.37 -8.99
CA ILE A 187 6.17 -18.39 -10.00
C ILE A 187 7.37 -17.62 -10.58
N GLY A 188 8.60 -18.03 -10.23
CA GLY A 188 9.84 -17.49 -10.77
C GLY A 188 10.33 -16.19 -10.11
N LEU A 189 9.89 -15.90 -8.88
CA LEU A 189 10.36 -14.75 -8.10
C LEU A 189 11.50 -15.13 -7.14
N ASP A 190 12.44 -14.20 -6.96
CA ASP A 190 13.47 -14.26 -5.92
C ASP A 190 12.84 -14.36 -4.51
N PRO A 191 13.54 -14.86 -3.48
CA PRO A 191 13.09 -14.76 -2.10
C PRO A 191 12.70 -13.32 -1.71
N ILE A 192 11.72 -13.18 -0.82
CA ILE A 192 11.15 -11.87 -0.43
C ILE A 192 12.21 -10.98 0.21
N GLU A 193 13.15 -11.56 0.95
CA GLU A 193 14.24 -10.85 1.61
C GLU A 193 15.18 -10.21 0.58
N GLU A 194 15.61 -10.97 -0.43
CA GLU A 194 16.44 -10.45 -1.52
C GLU A 194 15.72 -9.40 -2.34
N TYR A 195 14.43 -9.61 -2.59
CA TYR A 195 13.60 -8.64 -3.30
C TYR A 195 13.48 -7.33 -2.52
N ALA A 196 13.24 -7.40 -1.21
CA ALA A 196 13.15 -6.23 -0.35
C ALA A 196 14.48 -5.48 -0.33
N GLU A 197 15.61 -6.18 -0.16
CA GLU A 197 16.94 -5.58 -0.18
C GLU A 197 17.24 -4.87 -1.52
N LYS A 198 17.00 -5.54 -2.66
CA LYS A 198 17.24 -4.98 -4.00
C LYS A 198 16.46 -3.70 -4.27
N ASN A 199 15.29 -3.54 -3.66
CA ASN A 199 14.41 -2.39 -3.85
C ASN A 199 14.50 -1.36 -2.71
N GLY A 200 15.32 -1.61 -1.68
CA GLY A 200 15.41 -0.74 -0.50
C GLY A 200 14.13 -0.72 0.34
N TYR A 201 13.44 -1.85 0.41
CA TYR A 201 12.22 -2.03 1.21
C TYR A 201 12.54 -2.68 2.55
N ILE A 202 11.81 -2.27 3.58
CA ILE A 202 11.81 -2.91 4.88
C ILE A 202 10.85 -4.10 4.83
N PHE A 203 11.39 -5.31 4.98
CA PHE A 203 10.59 -6.51 5.18
C PHE A 203 10.49 -6.82 6.68
N ASN A 204 9.52 -6.21 7.32
CA ASN A 204 9.15 -6.50 8.71
C ASN A 204 7.63 -6.56 8.81
N GLN A 205 7.06 -7.77 8.87
CA GLN A 205 5.61 -7.96 8.94
C GLN A 205 5.06 -7.69 10.34
N ASP A 206 5.90 -7.71 11.39
CA ASP A 206 5.49 -7.34 12.74
C ASP A 206 5.12 -5.86 12.86
N TYR A 207 5.64 -5.02 11.96
CA TYR A 207 5.29 -3.61 11.85
C TYR A 207 3.77 -3.39 11.66
N PHE A 208 3.09 -4.35 11.02
CA PHE A 208 1.65 -4.25 10.73
C PHE A 208 0.78 -4.99 11.73
N LYS A 209 1.35 -5.62 12.77
CA LYS A 209 0.55 -6.29 13.80
C LYS A 209 -0.15 -5.26 14.67
N SER A 210 -1.46 -5.42 14.84
CA SER A 210 -2.23 -4.64 15.79
C SER A 210 -1.62 -4.62 17.21
N TYR A 211 -1.41 -3.41 17.71
CA TYR A 211 -1.03 -3.11 19.08
C TYR A 211 -2.23 -3.18 20.03
N ILE A 212 -3.45 -2.92 19.55
CA ILE A 212 -4.62 -2.85 20.44
C ILE A 212 -5.40 -4.17 20.51
N TYR A 213 -5.46 -4.96 19.44
CA TYR A 213 -6.10 -6.27 19.39
C TYR A 213 -5.08 -7.39 19.24
N ASN A 214 -5.43 -8.58 19.69
CA ASN A 214 -4.74 -9.81 19.32
C ASN A 214 -5.27 -10.36 17.98
N ASP A 215 -4.63 -11.39 17.45
CA ASP A 215 -4.96 -11.99 16.14
C ASP A 215 -6.40 -12.55 16.05
N ASN A 216 -7.09 -12.70 17.18
CA ASN A 216 -8.50 -13.12 17.24
C ASN A 216 -9.47 -11.93 17.28
N GLY A 217 -8.99 -10.68 17.16
CA GLY A 217 -9.80 -9.47 17.31
C GLY A 217 -10.21 -9.17 18.76
N GLN A 218 -9.59 -9.79 19.78
CA GLN A 218 -9.86 -9.45 21.17
C GLN A 218 -8.96 -8.30 21.62
N LEU A 219 -9.52 -7.34 22.36
CA LEU A 219 -8.75 -6.21 22.85
C LEU A 219 -7.73 -6.71 23.89
N ARG A 220 -6.46 -6.31 23.73
CA ARG A 220 -5.37 -6.82 24.59
C ARG A 220 -5.51 -6.40 26.04
N ILE A 221 -6.00 -5.18 26.27
CA ILE A 221 -6.11 -4.61 27.62
C ILE A 221 -7.42 -4.98 28.34
N ASP A 222 -8.40 -5.50 27.60
CA ASP A 222 -9.67 -6.00 28.13
C ASP A 222 -10.18 -7.14 27.25
N THR A 223 -9.91 -8.38 27.68
CA THR A 223 -10.24 -9.59 26.91
C THR A 223 -11.73 -9.86 26.81
N THR A 224 -12.59 -9.10 27.50
CA THR A 224 -14.05 -9.20 27.39
C THR A 224 -14.59 -8.48 26.15
N LEU A 225 -13.80 -7.56 25.59
CA LEU A 225 -14.15 -6.81 24.38
C LEU A 225 -13.51 -7.46 23.16
N LYS A 226 -14.34 -7.73 22.14
CA LYS A 226 -13.93 -8.43 20.93
C LYS A 226 -14.62 -7.83 19.72
N ILE A 227 -13.87 -7.70 18.62
CA ILE A 227 -14.39 -7.45 17.28
C ILE A 227 -14.38 -8.73 16.45
N THR A 228 -15.20 -8.79 15.42
CA THR A 228 -15.19 -9.92 14.47
C THR A 228 -13.86 -9.98 13.70
N GLN A 229 -13.54 -11.14 13.12
CA GLN A 229 -12.34 -11.28 12.30
C GLN A 229 -12.36 -10.31 11.11
N GLU A 230 -13.52 -10.13 10.47
CA GLU A 230 -13.71 -9.19 9.36
C GLU A 230 -13.42 -7.75 9.78
N GLN A 231 -13.89 -7.34 10.95
CA GLN A 231 -13.55 -6.03 11.51
C GLN A 231 -12.06 -5.91 11.83
N PHE A 232 -11.44 -6.96 12.39
CA PHE A 232 -10.02 -6.97 12.71
C PHE A 232 -9.16 -6.86 11.46
N ASP A 233 -9.49 -7.60 10.41
CA ASP A 233 -8.75 -7.56 9.15
C ASP A 233 -8.81 -6.19 8.46
N ILE A 234 -9.84 -5.40 8.72
CA ILE A 234 -9.94 -3.99 8.29
C ILE A 234 -9.12 -3.11 9.23
N TRP A 235 -9.28 -3.29 10.53
CA TRP A 235 -8.60 -2.50 11.55
C TRP A 235 -7.08 -2.63 11.49
N ASP A 236 -6.54 -3.84 11.36
CA ASP A 236 -5.11 -4.18 11.34
C ASP A 236 -4.34 -3.37 10.28
N LEU A 237 -4.99 -3.04 9.16
CA LEU A 237 -4.38 -2.26 8.08
C LEU A 237 -4.41 -0.75 8.30
N SER A 238 -5.37 -0.26 9.08
CA SER A 238 -5.62 1.16 9.31
C SER A 238 -5.23 1.65 10.69
N GLU A 239 -4.91 0.75 11.61
CA GLU A 239 -4.66 1.04 13.03
C GLU A 239 -3.63 2.16 13.19
N ASN A 240 -2.44 2.02 12.59
CA ASN A 240 -1.36 2.98 12.77
C ASN A 240 -1.78 4.41 12.37
N TYR A 241 -2.46 4.55 11.23
CA TYR A 241 -2.93 5.85 10.75
C TYR A 241 -4.03 6.44 11.65
N ILE A 242 -4.98 5.61 12.09
CA ILE A 242 -6.06 6.03 13.00
C ILE A 242 -5.46 6.46 14.35
N LEU A 243 -4.53 5.69 14.90
CA LEU A 243 -3.87 6.02 16.17
C LEU A 243 -3.05 7.31 16.07
N GLU A 244 -2.36 7.55 14.95
CA GLU A 244 -1.64 8.81 14.69
C GLU A 244 -2.59 10.02 14.65
N ILE A 245 -3.71 9.92 13.96
CA ILE A 245 -4.67 11.01 13.90
C ILE A 245 -5.26 11.29 15.28
N LEU A 246 -5.61 10.24 16.02
CA LEU A 246 -6.22 10.36 17.35
C LEU A 246 -5.24 10.93 18.38
N SER A 247 -3.99 10.47 18.40
CA SER A 247 -2.97 10.96 19.34
C SER A 247 -2.72 12.47 19.20
N ASN A 248 -2.82 13.00 17.99
CA ASN A 248 -2.66 14.42 17.69
C ASN A 248 -3.91 15.27 17.98
N ASN A 249 -5.05 14.66 18.31
CA ASN A 249 -6.33 15.36 18.46
C ASN A 249 -7.02 15.10 19.81
N ILE A 250 -6.35 14.43 20.74
CA ILE A 250 -6.87 14.14 22.08
C ILE A 250 -6.01 14.86 23.10
N GLU A 251 -6.66 15.67 23.94
CA GLU A 251 -5.98 16.49 24.92
C GLU A 251 -6.15 15.95 26.34
N TYR A 252 -5.07 16.01 27.11
CA TYR A 252 -5.11 15.79 28.54
C TYR A 252 -5.84 16.96 29.22
N SER A 253 -7.00 16.69 29.83
CA SER A 253 -7.80 17.68 30.56
C SER A 253 -6.97 18.38 31.64
N ILE A 254 -7.13 19.71 31.78
CA ILE A 254 -6.51 20.51 32.85
C ILE A 254 -6.83 19.89 34.22
N MET A 255 -8.11 19.60 34.48
CA MET A 255 -8.57 19.02 35.75
C MET A 255 -7.88 17.68 36.03
N ALA A 256 -7.79 16.82 35.02
CA ALA A 256 -7.15 15.52 35.17
C ALA A 256 -5.62 15.63 35.38
N ARG A 257 -4.96 16.59 34.71
CA ARG A 257 -3.54 16.91 34.93
C ARG A 257 -3.28 17.40 36.35
N GLU A 258 -4.07 18.37 36.82
CA GLU A 258 -3.93 18.95 38.16
C GLU A 258 -4.21 17.92 39.26
N ALA A 259 -5.22 17.06 39.05
CA ALA A 259 -5.55 15.97 39.96
C ALA A 259 -4.58 14.78 39.87
N GLY A 260 -3.58 14.83 38.98
CA GLY A 260 -2.60 13.75 38.81
C GLY A 260 -3.23 12.43 38.37
N MET A 261 -4.38 12.49 37.69
CA MET A 261 -5.11 11.29 37.24
C MET A 261 -4.25 10.50 36.27
N LYS A 262 -4.38 9.17 36.30
CA LYS A 262 -3.68 8.26 35.39
C LYS A 262 -4.53 7.03 35.17
N GLY A 263 -4.37 6.38 34.03
CA GLY A 263 -5.02 5.11 33.74
C GLY A 263 -5.71 5.10 32.39
N ILE A 264 -6.57 4.10 32.20
CA ILE A 264 -7.05 3.73 30.87
C ILE A 264 -8.53 4.02 30.75
N ALA A 265 -8.88 4.85 29.77
CA ALA A 265 -10.22 4.99 29.24
C ALA A 265 -10.39 4.08 28.01
N ILE A 266 -11.57 3.51 27.81
CA ILE A 266 -11.89 2.75 26.59
C ILE A 266 -13.12 3.39 25.96
N ILE A 267 -12.99 3.81 24.69
CA ILE A 267 -14.10 4.32 23.88
C ILE A 267 -14.46 3.29 22.83
N ALA A 268 -15.76 3.16 22.57
CA ALA A 268 -16.27 2.46 21.40
C ALA A 268 -16.87 3.45 20.42
N PHE A 269 -16.76 3.18 19.13
CA PHE A 269 -17.54 3.83 18.09
C PHE A 269 -17.94 2.82 17.02
N ASP A 270 -19.02 3.13 16.32
CA ASP A 270 -19.42 2.39 15.14
C ASP A 270 -18.96 3.18 13.92
N CYS A 271 -18.25 2.53 12.99
CA CYS A 271 -17.75 3.17 11.77
C CYS A 271 -18.16 2.33 10.56
N ASP A 272 -18.58 3.03 9.51
CA ASP A 272 -18.68 2.47 8.18
C ASP A 272 -18.00 3.36 7.14
N THR A 273 -18.11 2.97 5.86
CA THR A 273 -17.52 3.73 4.75
C THR A 273 -18.22 5.07 4.50
N LEU A 274 -19.24 5.46 5.24
CA LEU A 274 -19.97 6.71 5.05
C LEU A 274 -19.94 7.58 6.29
N GLU A 275 -20.07 7.00 7.48
CA GLU A 275 -20.21 7.72 8.73
C GLU A 275 -19.59 7.02 9.94
N LEU A 276 -19.28 7.83 10.95
CA LEU A 276 -18.84 7.40 12.27
C LEU A 276 -19.92 7.84 13.29
N ARG A 277 -20.47 6.88 14.03
CA ARG A 277 -21.61 7.06 14.94
C ARG A 277 -21.43 6.29 16.25
N ASN A 278 -22.39 6.46 17.17
CA ASN A 278 -22.44 5.73 18.45
C ASN A 278 -21.15 5.76 19.28
N ILE A 279 -20.43 6.89 19.24
CA ILE A 279 -19.23 7.12 20.06
C ILE A 279 -19.64 7.15 21.53
N ARG A 280 -19.12 6.22 22.31
CA ARG A 280 -19.51 6.02 23.71
C ARG A 280 -18.36 5.50 24.55
N THR A 281 -18.37 5.88 25.83
CA THR A 281 -17.40 5.37 26.80
C THR A 281 -17.78 3.97 27.28
N ILE A 282 -16.84 3.04 27.19
CA ILE A 282 -16.94 1.67 27.72
C ILE A 282 -16.31 1.60 29.11
N LYS A 283 -15.10 2.13 29.26
CA LYS A 283 -14.40 2.23 30.54
C LYS A 283 -14.12 3.70 30.82
N LYS A 284 -14.73 4.21 31.90
CA LYS A 284 -14.59 5.61 32.32
C LYS A 284 -13.31 5.85 33.11
N LEU A 285 -12.68 7.00 32.90
CA LEU A 285 -11.57 7.47 33.73
C LEU A 285 -11.94 8.70 34.57
N GLY A 286 -12.78 9.59 34.03
CA GLY A 286 -13.26 10.81 34.68
C GLY A 286 -12.34 12.02 34.46
N GLY A 287 -12.62 13.11 35.18
CA GLY A 287 -11.81 14.34 35.13
C GLY A 287 -11.87 15.09 33.78
N GLY A 288 -12.88 14.83 32.95
CA GLY A 288 -13.02 15.42 31.61
C GLY A 288 -12.23 14.70 30.51
N LEU A 289 -11.53 13.60 30.83
CA LEU A 289 -10.73 12.88 29.84
C LEU A 289 -11.62 12.15 28.83
N ASP A 290 -12.68 11.50 29.28
CA ASP A 290 -13.60 10.75 28.41
C ASP A 290 -14.28 11.67 27.38
N GLU A 291 -14.72 12.85 27.82
CA GLU A 291 -15.33 13.87 26.96
C GLU A 291 -14.33 14.40 25.93
N ASN A 292 -13.09 14.69 26.34
CA ASN A 292 -12.03 15.14 25.44
C ASN A 292 -11.70 14.10 24.36
N ILE A 293 -11.68 12.81 24.71
CA ILE A 293 -11.48 11.73 23.73
C ILE A 293 -12.63 11.72 22.71
N ILE A 294 -13.87 11.78 23.18
CA ILE A 294 -15.06 11.77 22.31
C ILE A 294 -15.05 12.99 21.37
N GLU A 295 -14.71 14.17 21.87
CA GLU A 295 -14.59 15.38 21.07
C GLU A 295 -13.45 15.27 20.04
N GLY A 296 -12.29 14.74 20.45
CA GLY A 296 -11.16 14.47 19.57
C GLY A 296 -11.52 13.53 18.43
N ILE A 297 -12.21 12.41 18.71
CA ILE A 297 -12.70 11.47 17.69
C ILE A 297 -13.68 12.17 16.74
N LYS A 298 -14.63 12.97 17.25
CA LYS A 298 -15.59 13.70 16.40
C LYS A 298 -14.90 14.66 15.45
N LYS A 299 -13.90 15.40 15.93
CA LYS A 299 -13.14 16.39 15.16
C LYS A 299 -12.41 15.78 13.95
N VAL A 300 -12.02 14.51 14.06
CA VAL A 300 -11.28 13.79 13.02
C VAL A 300 -12.10 12.68 12.33
N SER A 301 -13.41 12.66 12.56
CA SER A 301 -14.32 11.64 12.03
C SER A 301 -14.17 11.47 10.51
N ASP A 302 -14.12 12.56 9.74
CA ASP A 302 -13.93 12.50 8.28
C ASP A 302 -12.64 11.80 7.87
N LYS A 303 -11.55 11.95 8.63
CA LYS A 303 -10.27 11.29 8.34
C LYS A 303 -10.32 9.81 8.67
N ILE A 304 -10.97 9.45 9.78
CA ILE A 304 -11.20 8.04 10.14
C ILE A 304 -12.06 7.39 9.06
N ILE A 305 -13.22 7.97 8.73
CA ILE A 305 -14.11 7.45 7.68
C ILE A 305 -13.38 7.35 6.35
N PHE A 306 -12.56 8.34 5.99
CA PHE A 306 -11.73 8.30 4.78
C PHE A 306 -10.82 7.08 4.77
N GLU A 307 -10.12 6.79 5.87
CA GLU A 307 -9.27 5.62 5.97
C GLU A 307 -10.04 4.31 5.74
N PHE A 308 -11.22 4.16 6.38
CA PHE A 308 -12.09 3.00 6.17
C PHE A 308 -12.67 2.93 4.74
N ARG A 309 -12.90 4.07 4.06
CA ARG A 309 -13.34 4.12 2.65
C ARG A 309 -12.31 3.62 1.65
N HIS A 310 -11.02 3.80 1.95
CA HIS A 310 -9.91 3.45 1.04
C HIS A 310 -9.56 1.96 1.08
N ILE A 311 -10.30 1.17 1.85
CA ILE A 311 -10.28 -0.29 1.82
C ILE A 311 -11.51 -0.78 1.06
N PRO A 312 -11.53 -0.71 -0.29
CA PRO A 312 -12.63 -1.24 -1.08
C PRO A 312 -12.55 -2.76 -1.09
N ARG A 313 -13.35 -3.43 -0.27
CA ARG A 313 -13.48 -4.89 -0.37
C ARG A 313 -14.76 -5.27 -1.08
N GLN A 314 -14.62 -6.08 -2.12
CA GLN A 314 -15.73 -6.70 -2.83
C GLN A 314 -15.95 -8.11 -2.30
N LYS A 315 -17.21 -8.49 -2.07
CA LYS A 315 -17.60 -9.90 -1.94
C LYS A 315 -18.61 -10.19 -3.01
N ASP A 316 -18.36 -11.24 -3.77
CA ASP A 316 -19.20 -11.65 -4.90
C ASP A 316 -19.43 -10.53 -5.95
N GLY A 317 -18.46 -9.62 -6.11
CA GLY A 317 -18.51 -8.51 -7.08
C GLY A 317 -19.25 -7.25 -6.61
N GLU A 318 -19.74 -7.21 -5.36
CA GLU A 318 -20.36 -6.03 -4.77
C GLU A 318 -19.46 -5.39 -3.70
N ARG A 319 -19.34 -4.06 -3.72
CA ARG A 319 -18.72 -3.31 -2.61
C ARG A 319 -19.57 -3.47 -1.36
N ILE A 320 -19.02 -4.12 -0.34
CA ILE A 320 -19.73 -4.28 0.92
C ILE A 320 -19.70 -2.96 1.69
N LYS A 321 -20.85 -2.56 2.24
CA LYS A 321 -20.90 -1.55 3.31
C LYS A 321 -20.51 -2.22 4.62
N TYR A 322 -19.27 -2.04 5.05
CA TYR A 322 -18.79 -2.55 6.32
C TYR A 322 -19.27 -1.64 7.44
N ILE A 323 -20.11 -2.14 8.35
CA ILE A 323 -20.42 -1.47 9.61
C ILE A 323 -19.79 -2.27 10.72
N GLY A 324 -18.90 -1.65 11.50
CA GLY A 324 -18.25 -2.30 12.63
C GLY A 324 -18.22 -1.43 13.88
N THR A 325 -18.41 -2.03 15.05
CA THR A 325 -18.06 -1.43 16.34
C THR A 325 -16.59 -1.69 16.65
N TYR A 326 -15.83 -0.64 16.91
CA TYR A 326 -14.41 -0.69 17.28
C TYR A 326 -14.22 -0.14 18.69
N TYR A 327 -13.27 -0.72 19.44
CA TYR A 327 -12.87 -0.33 20.78
C TYR A 327 -11.44 0.20 20.78
N ILE A 328 -11.21 1.39 21.32
CA ILE A 328 -9.87 1.97 21.41
C ILE A 328 -9.56 2.29 22.88
N PRO A 329 -8.45 1.74 23.42
CA PRO A 329 -7.94 2.14 24.73
C PRO A 329 -7.07 3.40 24.61
N PHE A 330 -7.26 4.33 25.54
CA PHE A 330 -6.44 5.51 25.71
C PHE A 330 -5.78 5.44 27.09
N ASP A 331 -4.47 5.24 27.12
CA ASP A 331 -3.67 5.24 28.34
C ASP A 331 -3.16 6.64 28.64
N PHE A 332 -3.73 7.24 29.69
CA PHE A 332 -3.33 8.55 30.17
C PHE A 332 -2.30 8.41 31.27
N SER A 333 -1.08 8.85 30.98
CA SER A 333 0.01 8.87 31.95
C SER A 333 0.69 10.24 31.95
N LEU A 334 0.93 10.78 33.15
CA LEU A 334 1.76 11.97 33.32
C LEU A 334 3.22 11.56 33.37
N ILE A 335 3.99 12.05 32.42
CA ILE A 335 5.43 11.80 32.31
C ILE A 335 6.18 13.00 32.89
N ASP A 336 7.09 12.76 33.82
CA ASP A 336 8.06 13.80 34.21
C ASP A 336 9.07 13.95 33.07
N PHE A 337 8.97 15.06 32.36
CA PHE A 337 9.85 15.38 31.24
C PHE A 337 11.33 15.26 31.61
N LYS A 338 11.76 15.69 32.81
CA LYS A 338 13.17 15.62 33.20
C LYS A 338 13.63 14.19 33.46
N GLU A 339 12.78 13.35 34.03
CA GLU A 339 13.11 11.94 34.23
C GLU A 339 13.11 11.17 32.91
N GLU A 340 12.16 11.46 32.02
CA GLU A 340 12.05 10.80 30.72
C GLU A 340 13.23 11.15 29.82
N MET A 341 13.67 12.42 29.84
CA MET A 341 14.87 12.86 29.16
C MET A 341 16.14 12.17 29.68
N LYS A 342 16.21 11.89 30.99
CA LYS A 342 17.30 11.09 31.58
C LYS A 342 17.23 9.61 31.17
N LYS A 343 16.03 9.03 31.06
CA LYS A 343 15.83 7.62 30.69
C LYS A 343 16.11 7.36 29.21
N THR A 344 15.65 8.25 28.33
CA THR A 344 15.77 8.11 26.87
C THR A 344 17.12 8.59 26.35
N ASN A 345 17.94 9.20 27.20
CA ASN A 345 19.19 9.87 26.82
C ASN A 345 18.97 10.93 25.71
N ALA A 346 17.74 11.41 25.56
CA ALA A 346 17.39 12.40 24.56
C ALA A 346 18.05 13.74 24.93
N ILE A 347 18.55 14.46 23.92
CA ILE A 347 18.98 15.85 24.07
C ILE A 347 17.79 16.70 23.62
N PRO A 348 17.27 17.61 24.45
CA PRO A 348 16.11 18.40 24.06
C PRO A 348 16.57 19.38 22.99
N ILE A 349 16.05 19.23 21.77
CA ILE A 349 16.23 20.26 20.73
C ILE A 349 15.27 21.40 21.10
N ILE A 350 15.76 22.31 21.93
CA ILE A 350 15.12 23.61 22.18
C ILE A 350 15.75 24.55 21.16
N ASP A 351 15.02 24.85 20.08
CA ASP A 351 15.40 25.78 19.00
C ASP A 351 16.51 25.25 18.04
N SER A 352 16.13 24.77 16.85
CA SER A 352 17.09 24.34 15.82
C SER A 352 17.48 25.51 14.92
N ARG A 353 18.54 26.24 15.28
CA ARG A 353 19.24 27.10 14.32
C ARG A 353 20.41 26.35 13.70
N ILE A 354 20.39 26.14 12.39
CA ILE A 354 21.51 25.58 11.64
C ILE A 354 22.11 26.72 10.79
N PRO A 355 23.43 26.97 10.86
CA PRO A 355 24.06 27.98 10.02
C PRO A 355 24.08 27.53 8.55
N LEU A 356 23.44 28.30 7.68
CA LEU A 356 23.66 28.29 6.23
C LEU A 356 24.46 29.55 5.86
N ASN A 357 25.65 29.36 5.28
CA ASN A 357 26.52 30.45 4.83
C ASN A 357 26.90 31.50 5.89
N GLY A 358 27.12 31.07 7.14
CA GLY A 358 27.71 31.94 8.17
C GLY A 358 26.79 33.06 8.68
N ARG A 359 25.47 32.95 8.54
CA ARG A 359 24.51 33.84 9.21
C ARG A 359 23.44 33.06 9.97
N TRP A 360 23.09 33.58 11.14
CA TRP A 360 21.93 33.17 11.92
C TRP A 360 20.71 33.94 11.40
N ILE A 361 19.62 33.25 11.08
CA ILE A 361 18.33 33.84 10.73
C ILE A 361 17.35 33.41 11.84
N GLU A 362 16.52 34.35 12.30
CA GLU A 362 15.49 34.14 13.34
C GLU A 362 14.36 33.21 12.88
#